data_AF-A0A7W1GIS4-F1
#
_entry.id   AF-A0A7W1GIS4-F1
#
_cell.length_a   1.000
_cell.length_b   1.000
_cell.length_c   1.000
_cell.angle_alpha   90.00
_cell.angle_beta   90.00
_cell.angle_gamma   90.00
#
_symmetry.space_group_name_H-M   'P 1'
#
loop_
_entity.id
_entity.type
_entity.pdbx_description
1 polymer ?
#
loop_
_entity_poly.entity_id
_entity_poly.type
_entity_poly.pdbx_seq_one_letter_code
_entity_poly.pdbx_strand_id
1 'polypeptide(L)'
;MDAWDGWGFQRFYVLFVSAAFLMLGLQVLLFHWRAAFRKWTMYGPVLMAPALAAAGIVAGLTREGLLGWAALVVFGLGVLDGLVGIYEHLAGISRRIGGFSLRNLMSGPPPLLPAMFTALALTGGLAIVWGAL
;
A
#
# COMPACT_ATOMS: atom_id res chain seq x y z
N MET A 1 -9.87 -39.25 -5.12
CA MET A 1 -9.43 -38.36 -4.04
C MET A 1 -8.89 -37.15 -4.76
N ASP A 2 -9.63 -36.05 -4.75
CA ASP A 2 -9.13 -34.79 -5.30
C ASP A 2 -7.99 -34.36 -4.38
N ALA A 3 -6.76 -34.56 -4.85
CA ALA A 3 -5.60 -34.01 -4.16
C ALA A 3 -5.78 -32.50 -4.19
N TRP A 4 -5.79 -31.88 -3.02
CA TRP A 4 -5.71 -30.44 -2.94
C TRP A 4 -4.35 -30.03 -3.53
N ASP A 5 -4.35 -29.48 -4.74
CA ASP A 5 -3.15 -29.06 -5.47
C ASP A 5 -2.53 -27.75 -4.90
N GLY A 6 -2.96 -27.34 -3.70
CA GLY A 6 -2.49 -26.13 -3.02
C GLY A 6 -3.23 -24.86 -3.48
N TRP A 7 -2.75 -23.72 -3.01
CA TRP A 7 -3.15 -22.41 -3.49
C TRP A 7 -2.13 -21.90 -4.50
N GLY A 8 -2.58 -21.30 -5.60
CA GLY A 8 -1.68 -20.69 -6.58
C GLY A 8 -0.86 -19.54 -5.98
N PHE A 9 0.33 -19.28 -6.54
CA PHE A 9 1.25 -18.25 -6.08
C PHE A 9 0.57 -16.88 -5.94
N GLN A 10 -0.28 -16.49 -6.89
CA GLN A 10 -1.03 -15.23 -6.85
C GLN A 10 -1.91 -15.09 -5.60
N ARG A 11 -2.54 -16.19 -5.17
CA ARG A 11 -3.41 -16.21 -3.99
C ARG A 11 -2.57 -16.06 -2.72
N PHE A 12 -1.47 -16.80 -2.62
CA PHE A 12 -0.55 -16.65 -1.51
C PHE A 12 0.04 -15.23 -1.44
N TYR A 13 0.45 -14.70 -2.59
CA TYR A 13 1.06 -13.38 -2.70
C TYR A 13 0.10 -12.26 -2.30
N VAL A 14 -1.14 -12.26 -2.79
CA VAL A 14 -2.11 -11.21 -2.43
C VAL A 14 -2.47 -11.24 -0.94
N LEU A 15 -2.52 -12.43 -0.33
CA LEU A 15 -2.73 -12.56 1.12
C LEU A 15 -1.52 -12.10 1.92
N PHE A 16 -0.30 -12.38 1.45
CA PHE A 16 0.92 -11.83 2.03
C PHE A 16 0.92 -10.29 1.95
N VAL A 17 0.59 -9.71 0.80
CA VAL A 17 0.44 -8.26 0.61
C VAL A 17 -0.62 -7.69 1.55
N SER A 18 -1.72 -8.41 1.77
CA SER A 18 -2.78 -7.99 2.70
C SER A 18 -2.26 -7.92 4.14
N ALA A 19 -1.54 -8.95 4.60
CA ALA A 19 -0.89 -8.94 5.91
C ALA A 19 0.15 -7.82 6.02
N ALA A 20 0.91 -7.58 4.94
CA ALA A 20 1.87 -6.47 4.88
C ALA A 20 1.16 -5.11 5.01
N PHE A 21 0.00 -4.90 4.39
CA PHE A 21 -0.78 -3.67 4.55
C PHE A 21 -1.36 -3.48 5.95
N LEU A 22 -1.69 -4.54 6.68
CA LEU A 22 -2.09 -4.42 8.09
C LEU A 22 -0.93 -3.89 8.95
N MET A 23 0.28 -4.45 8.78
CA MET A 23 1.46 -4.02 9.55
C MET A 23 1.97 -2.64 9.09
N LEU A 24 2.09 -2.43 7.78
CA LEU A 24 2.49 -1.15 7.20
C LEU A 24 1.47 -0.06 7.53
N GLY A 25 0.17 -0.37 7.51
CA GLY A 25 -0.89 0.56 7.88
C GLY A 25 -0.78 1.04 9.31
N LEU A 26 -0.48 0.15 10.26
CA LEU A 26 -0.21 0.53 11.64
C LEU A 26 1.02 1.45 11.75
N GLN A 27 2.11 1.11 11.06
CA GLN A 27 3.31 1.96 11.00
C GLN A 27 2.99 3.36 10.43
N VAL A 28 2.24 3.41 9.32
CA VAL A 28 1.79 4.64 8.66
C VAL A 28 0.94 5.47 9.62
N LEU A 29 -0.03 4.87 10.29
CA LEU A 29 -0.86 5.54 11.30
C LEU A 29 0.00 6.16 12.41
N LEU A 30 0.91 5.39 13.02
CA LEU A 30 1.76 5.87 14.10
C LEU A 30 2.66 7.03 13.65
N PHE A 31 3.20 6.96 12.44
CA PHE A 31 4.07 8.02 11.90
C PHE A 31 3.31 9.30 11.58
N HIS A 32 2.11 9.19 11.00
CA HIS A 32 1.27 10.36 10.71
C HIS A 32 0.65 10.94 11.97
N TRP A 33 0.36 10.11 12.97
CA TRP A 33 -0.02 10.53 14.32
C TRP A 33 1.08 11.36 14.98
N ARG A 34 2.32 10.86 14.95
CA ARG A 34 3.49 11.62 15.45
C ARG A 34 3.69 12.96 14.71
N ALA A 35 3.29 13.02 13.45
CA ALA A 35 3.31 14.23 12.64
C ALA A 35 2.04 15.10 12.77
N ALA A 36 1.12 14.74 13.66
CA ALA A 36 -0.11 15.45 14.00
C ALA A 36 -1.05 15.74 12.81
N PHE A 37 -1.04 14.89 11.77
CA PHE A 37 -1.96 14.99 10.63
C PHE A 37 -2.13 16.40 10.03
N ARG A 38 -1.04 17.18 9.95
CA ARG A 38 -1.06 18.59 9.52
C ARG A 38 -1.57 18.83 8.08
N LYS A 39 -1.66 17.79 7.25
CA LYS A 39 -2.20 17.86 5.89
C LYS A 39 -3.27 16.80 5.72
N TRP A 40 -4.35 17.13 5.01
CA TRP A 40 -5.44 16.19 4.74
C TRP A 40 -4.98 14.97 3.93
N THR A 41 -3.96 15.11 3.08
CA THR A 41 -3.36 14.00 2.31
C THR A 41 -2.75 12.93 3.20
N MET A 42 -2.44 13.22 4.46
CA MET A 42 -1.92 12.26 5.44
C MET A 42 -2.96 11.19 5.85
N TYR A 43 -4.25 11.48 5.70
CA TYR A 43 -5.31 10.52 6.01
C TYR A 43 -5.50 9.48 4.90
N GLY A 44 -5.14 9.81 3.66
CA GLY A 44 -5.20 8.92 2.50
C GLY A 44 -4.58 7.54 2.77
N PRO A 45 -3.27 7.44 3.05
CA PRO A 45 -2.61 6.16 3.25
C PRO A 45 -3.07 5.43 4.52
N VAL A 46 -3.56 6.17 5.53
CA VAL A 46 -4.12 5.59 6.77
C VAL A 46 -5.44 4.88 6.51
N LEU A 47 -6.29 5.41 5.64
CA LEU A 47 -7.56 4.79 5.25
C LEU A 47 -7.36 3.75 4.14
N MET A 48 -6.43 4.00 3.22
CA MET A 48 -6.15 3.09 2.11
C MET A 48 -5.47 1.80 2.56
N ALA A 49 -4.59 1.82 3.57
CA ALA A 49 -3.95 0.59 4.06
C ALA A 49 -4.95 -0.51 4.49
N PRO A 50 -5.93 -0.26 5.39
CA PRO A 50 -6.92 -1.27 5.75
C PRO A 50 -7.85 -1.63 4.59
N ALA A 51 -8.16 -0.68 3.70
CA ALA A 51 -8.95 -0.96 2.50
C ALA A 51 -8.23 -1.94 1.54
N LEU A 52 -6.93 -1.74 1.32
CA LEU A 52 -6.08 -2.61 0.51
C LEU A 52 -5.93 -4.00 1.15
N ALA A 53 -5.77 -4.07 2.48
CA ALA A 53 -5.76 -5.33 3.20
C ALA A 53 -7.08 -6.11 3.05
N ALA A 54 -8.22 -5.43 3.22
CA ALA A 54 -9.54 -6.04 3.08
C ALA A 54 -9.79 -6.50 1.63
N ALA A 55 -9.51 -5.65 0.65
CA ALA A 55 -9.63 -5.97 -0.77
C ALA A 55 -8.74 -7.16 -1.18
N GLY A 56 -7.50 -7.20 -0.69
CA GLY A 56 -6.58 -8.30 -0.95
C GLY A 56 -6.99 -9.62 -0.28
N ILE A 57 -7.59 -9.58 0.92
CA ILE A 57 -8.18 -10.77 1.56
C ILE A 57 -9.36 -11.29 0.75
N VAL A 58 -10.28 -10.41 0.36
CA VAL A 58 -11.46 -10.79 -0.45
C VAL A 58 -11.02 -11.36 -1.79
N ALA A 59 -10.09 -10.72 -2.48
CA ALA A 59 -9.53 -11.22 -3.74
C ALA A 59 -8.80 -12.55 -3.54
N GLY A 60 -8.01 -12.69 -2.47
CA GLY A 60 -7.36 -13.94 -2.12
C GLY A 60 -8.36 -15.08 -1.93
N LEU A 61 -9.50 -14.84 -1.29
CA LEU A 61 -10.51 -15.87 -1.04
C LEU A 61 -11.42 -16.16 -2.23
N THR A 62 -11.85 -15.12 -2.97
CA THR A 62 -13.01 -15.20 -3.87
C THR A 62 -12.81 -14.58 -5.25
N ARG A 63 -11.55 -14.30 -5.66
CA ARG A 63 -11.03 -13.61 -6.88
C ARG A 63 -11.88 -13.41 -8.15
N GLU A 64 -12.93 -14.17 -8.37
CA GLU A 64 -13.73 -14.22 -9.60
C GLU A 64 -14.72 -13.07 -9.75
N GLY A 65 -14.85 -12.56 -10.98
CA GLY A 65 -15.91 -11.64 -11.38
C GLY A 65 -15.83 -10.26 -10.73
N LEU A 66 -16.98 -9.73 -10.27
CA LEU A 66 -17.09 -8.35 -9.79
C LEU A 66 -16.16 -8.03 -8.61
N LEU A 67 -15.91 -9.01 -7.73
CA LEU A 67 -15.07 -8.81 -6.54
C LEU A 67 -13.59 -8.65 -6.91
N GLY A 68 -13.11 -9.40 -7.91
CA GLY A 68 -11.76 -9.22 -8.45
C GLY A 68 -11.57 -7.83 -9.04
N TRP A 69 -12.52 -7.37 -9.85
CA TRP A 69 -12.49 -6.03 -10.45
C TRP A 69 -12.54 -4.92 -9.39
N ALA A 70 -13.42 -5.05 -8.39
CA ALA A 70 -13.50 -4.11 -7.28
C ALA A 70 -12.18 -4.04 -6.51
N ALA A 71 -11.56 -5.20 -6.21
CA ALA A 71 -10.26 -5.23 -5.56
C ALA A 71 -9.18 -4.56 -6.42
N LEU A 72 -9.16 -4.82 -7.74
CA LEU A 72 -8.21 -4.17 -8.65
C LEU A 72 -8.35 -2.64 -8.64
N VAL A 73 -9.57 -2.11 -8.60
CA VAL A 73 -9.81 -0.66 -8.47
C VAL A 73 -9.23 -0.13 -7.15
N VAL A 74 -9.46 -0.82 -6.02
CA VAL A 74 -8.90 -0.43 -4.72
C VAL A 74 -7.37 -0.42 -4.76
N PHE A 75 -6.74 -1.45 -5.34
CA PHE A 75 -5.29 -1.51 -5.53
C PHE A 75 -4.77 -0.37 -6.43
N GLY A 76 -5.49 -0.04 -7.50
CA GLY A 76 -5.17 1.11 -8.36
C GLY A 76 -5.24 2.44 -7.62
N LEU A 77 -6.27 2.65 -6.79
CA LEU A 77 -6.36 3.83 -5.92
C LEU A 77 -5.23 3.86 -4.89
N GLY A 78 -4.81 2.71 -4.37
CA GLY A 78 -3.65 2.60 -3.48
C GLY A 78 -2.33 3.00 -4.13
N VAL A 79 -2.13 2.67 -5.41
CA VAL A 79 -0.98 3.14 -6.18
C VAL A 79 -1.00 4.66 -6.31
N LEU A 80 -2.15 5.25 -6.66
CA LEU A 80 -2.28 6.70 -6.79
C LEU A 80 -2.02 7.42 -5.46
N ASP A 81 -2.59 6.94 -4.35
CA ASP A 81 -2.37 7.48 -3.01
C ASP A 81 -0.88 7.39 -2.60
N GLY A 82 -0.24 6.25 -2.87
CA GLY A 82 1.18 6.07 -2.63
C GLY A 82 2.06 7.04 -3.44
N LEU A 83 1.75 7.27 -4.72
CA LEU A 83 2.46 8.24 -5.56
C LEU A 83 2.30 9.68 -5.04
N VAL A 84 1.10 10.06 -4.58
CA VAL A 84 0.87 11.34 -3.89
C VAL A 84 1.72 11.43 -2.63
N GLY A 85 1.80 10.35 -1.84
CA GLY A 85 2.65 10.27 -0.66
C GLY A 85 4.14 10.44 -0.98
N ILE A 86 4.65 9.83 -2.05
CA ILE A 86 6.04 10.00 -2.51
C ILE A 86 6.31 11.48 -2.80
N TYR A 87 5.43 12.12 -3.59
CA TYR A 87 5.57 13.53 -3.91
C TYR A 87 5.58 14.41 -2.65
N GLU A 88 4.61 14.23 -1.76
CA GLU A 88 4.50 15.00 -0.51
C GLU A 88 5.72 14.84 0.40
N HIS A 89 6.25 13.61 0.51
CA HIS A 89 7.43 13.33 1.32
C HIS A 89 8.69 13.95 0.72
N LEU A 90 8.92 13.79 -0.59
CA LEU A 90 10.06 14.38 -1.29
C LEU A 90 10.01 15.93 -1.27
N ALA A 91 8.84 16.51 -1.52
CA ALA A 91 8.63 17.95 -1.43
C ALA A 91 8.83 18.48 0.01
N GLY A 92 8.41 17.70 1.01
CA GLY A 92 8.63 18.02 2.42
C GLY A 92 10.11 18.01 2.82
N ILE A 93 10.92 17.15 2.20
CA ILE A 93 12.38 17.10 2.41
C ILE A 93 13.07 18.25 1.67
N SER A 94 12.71 18.50 0.40
CA SER A 94 13.38 19.51 -0.42
C SER A 94 13.24 20.94 0.13
N ARG A 95 12.15 21.23 0.85
CA ARG A 95 11.88 22.52 1.49
C ARG A 95 12.64 22.75 2.81
N ARG A 96 13.35 21.75 3.34
CA ARG A 96 14.17 21.92 4.56
C ARG A 96 15.51 22.56 4.22
N ILE A 97 16.09 23.27 5.19
CA ILE A 97 17.46 23.79 5.07
C ILE A 97 18.41 22.60 4.82
N GLY A 98 19.23 22.70 3.78
CA GLY A 98 20.11 21.62 3.33
C GLY A 98 19.45 20.55 2.44
N GLY A 99 18.20 20.73 2.01
CA GLY A 99 17.54 19.90 0.99
C GLY A 99 17.61 18.40 1.27
N PHE A 100 18.05 17.61 0.28
CA PHE A 100 18.20 16.16 0.37
C PHE A 100 19.45 15.67 1.12
N SER A 101 19.93 16.41 2.11
CA SER A 101 21.01 15.93 3.00
C SER A 101 20.62 14.63 3.71
N LEU A 102 21.61 13.79 4.04
CA LEU A 102 21.38 12.56 4.80
C LEU A 102 20.65 12.81 6.13
N ARG A 103 20.94 13.95 6.79
CA ARG A 103 20.23 14.40 7.99
C ARG A 103 18.72 14.54 7.72
N ASN A 104 18.33 15.20 6.64
CA ASN A 104 16.92 15.41 6.30
C ASN A 104 16.24 14.14 5.78
N LEU A 105 16.97 13.24 5.12
CA LEU A 105 16.45 11.93 4.71
C LEU A 105 16.13 11.03 5.91
N MET A 106 16.94 11.10 6.98
CA MET A 106 16.73 10.30 8.21
C MET A 106 15.75 10.93 9.20
N SER A 107 15.71 12.26 9.30
CA SER A 107 14.90 12.98 10.31
C SER A 107 13.64 13.63 9.75
N GLY A 108 13.51 13.70 8.42
CA GLY A 108 12.34 14.26 7.72
C GLY A 108 11.21 13.25 7.55
N PRO A 109 10.21 13.60 6.71
CA PRO A 109 9.22 12.61 6.25
C PRO A 109 9.95 11.43 5.59
N PRO A 110 9.64 10.18 5.94
CA PRO A 110 10.39 9.03 5.43
C PRO A 110 9.99 8.73 3.97
N PRO A 111 10.85 8.95 2.96
CA PRO A 111 10.43 8.84 1.55
C PRO A 111 10.26 7.39 1.09
N LEU A 112 10.92 6.43 1.76
CA LEU A 112 10.82 5.01 1.41
C LEU A 112 9.49 4.37 1.82
N LEU A 113 8.82 4.86 2.86
CA LEU A 113 7.51 4.33 3.29
C LEU A 113 6.43 4.44 2.20
N PRO A 114 6.16 5.62 1.61
CA PRO A 114 5.17 5.71 0.54
C PRO A 114 5.62 4.97 -0.74
N ALA A 115 6.93 4.83 -0.98
CA ALA A 115 7.44 4.00 -2.07
C ALA A 115 7.14 2.50 -1.86
N MET A 116 7.37 1.97 -0.65
CA MET A 116 7.00 0.60 -0.29
C MET A 116 5.49 0.37 -0.36
N PHE A 117 4.70 1.34 0.12
CA PHE A 117 3.24 1.31 0.00
C PHE A 117 2.79 1.20 -1.46
N THR A 118 3.34 2.05 -2.33
CA THR A 118 3.05 2.07 -3.78
C THR A 118 3.43 0.75 -4.43
N ALA A 119 4.63 0.23 -4.11
CA ALA A 119 5.12 -1.03 -4.65
C ALA A 119 4.21 -2.20 -4.28
N LEU A 120 3.82 -2.32 -3.00
CA LEU A 120 2.92 -3.37 -2.53
C LEU A 120 1.52 -3.25 -3.16
N ALA A 121 1.02 -2.04 -3.34
CA ALA A 121 -0.27 -1.82 -4.01
C ALA A 121 -0.19 -2.24 -5.48
N LEU A 122 0.87 -1.85 -6.19
CA LEU A 122 1.08 -2.20 -7.58
C LEU A 122 1.19 -3.72 -7.76
N THR A 123 2.06 -4.37 -6.99
CA THR A 123 2.30 -5.81 -7.14
C THR A 123 1.11 -6.65 -6.67
N GLY A 124 0.38 -6.21 -5.63
CA GLY A 124 -0.87 -6.83 -5.21
C GLY A 124 -1.94 -6.78 -6.31
N GLY A 125 -2.10 -5.62 -6.95
CA GLY A 125 -2.98 -5.46 -8.11
C GLY A 125 -2.56 -6.34 -9.30
N LEU A 126 -1.25 -6.42 -9.60
CA LEU A 126 -0.72 -7.29 -10.65
C LEU A 126 -0.99 -8.77 -10.36
N ALA A 127 -0.90 -9.21 -9.10
CA ALA A 127 -1.22 -10.58 -8.73
C ALA A 127 -2.71 -10.90 -8.92
N ILE A 128 -3.61 -9.93 -8.68
CA ILE A 128 -5.04 -10.06 -8.96
C ILE A 128 -5.28 -10.24 -10.47
N VAL A 129 -4.64 -9.41 -11.31
CA VAL A 129 -4.74 -9.51 -12.78
C VAL A 129 -4.15 -10.83 -13.29
N TRP A 130 -2.99 -11.22 -12.78
CA TRP A 130 -2.32 -12.49 -13.13
C TRP A 130 -3.17 -13.71 -12.75
N GLY A 131 -3.91 -13.62 -11.65
CA GLY A 131 -4.88 -14.62 -11.21
C GLY A 131 -6.11 -14.78 -12.09
N ALA A 132 -6.19 -14.00 -13.18
CA ALA A 132 -7.18 -14.01 -14.25
C ALA A 132 -8.60 -13.57 -13.85
N LEU A 133 -8.73 -12.70 -12.84
CA LEU A 133 -10.01 -12.15 -12.35
C LEU A 133 -11.10 -13.22 -12.29
#